data_AF-A0A7C3GLP2-F1
#
_entry.id   AF-A0A7C3GLP2-F1
#
_cell.length_a   1.000
_cell.length_b   1.000
_cell.length_c   1.000
_cell.angle_alpha   90.00
_cell.angle_beta   90.00
_cell.angle_gamma   90.00
#
_symmetry.space_group_name_H-M   'P 1'
#
loop_
_entity.id
_entity.type
_entity.pdbx_description
1 polymer ?
#
loop_
_entity_poly.entity_id
_entity_poly.type
_entity_poly.pdbx_seq_one_letter_code
_entity_poly.pdbx_strand_id
1 'polypeptide(L)'
;MRNGWSPYLGGALTGLLLVASVLVTYQLFGHPRYLGTSTAYVRVSGMIEKAVSPQAVARNEYYRKEGTGIDWKVMLVLGVPLGALLAALRNGEFRLRWVPERWTRCFGNSPVVRAIGAFIGGFLIIYGARLAGGCPSGHGLSGMSQLAVSAFFVVTGFFAGGIPLALILYGRERR
;
A
#
# COMPACT_ATOMS: atom_id res chain seq x y z
N MET A 1 9.80 16.46 7.07
CA MET A 1 10.33 17.00 5.82
C MET A 1 10.47 18.51 6.00
N ARG A 2 11.64 19.00 6.42
CA ARG A 2 11.84 20.44 6.65
C ARG A 2 12.07 21.24 5.35
N ASN A 3 12.30 20.54 4.23
CA ASN A 3 12.30 21.05 2.85
C ASN A 3 11.54 20.05 1.95
N GLY A 4 10.22 19.95 2.11
CA GLY A 4 9.39 19.09 1.27
C GLY A 4 9.27 19.65 -0.16
N TRP A 5 9.15 18.78 -1.16
CA TRP A 5 8.83 19.19 -2.52
C TRP A 5 7.48 19.90 -2.53
N SER A 6 7.28 20.84 -3.45
CA SER A 6 5.96 21.48 -3.56
C SER A 6 4.89 20.41 -3.82
N PRO A 7 3.70 20.50 -3.20
CA PRO A 7 2.64 19.52 -3.41
C PRO A 7 2.27 19.34 -4.88
N TYR A 8 2.31 20.43 -5.65
CA TYR A 8 2.08 20.43 -7.09
C TYR A 8 3.13 19.63 -7.86
N LEU A 9 4.41 19.81 -7.52
CA LEU A 9 5.51 19.06 -8.15
C LEU A 9 5.42 17.56 -7.81
N GLY A 10 5.18 17.23 -6.54
CA GLY A 10 4.98 15.84 -6.11
C GLY A 10 3.79 15.18 -6.81
N GLY A 11 2.68 15.92 -6.94
CA GLY A 11 1.50 15.48 -7.69
C GLY A 11 1.80 15.26 -9.18
N ALA A 12 2.44 16.22 -9.84
CA ALA A 12 2.80 16.14 -11.26
C ALA A 12 3.71 14.93 -11.54
N LEU A 13 4.71 14.69 -10.70
CA LEU A 13 5.62 13.55 -10.86
C LEU A 13 4.96 12.22 -10.57
N THR A 14 4.05 12.17 -9.60
CA THR A 14 3.24 10.96 -9.36
C THR A 14 2.32 10.68 -10.55
N GLY A 15 1.75 11.73 -11.16
CA GLY A 15 0.98 11.63 -12.40
C GLY A 15 1.81 11.12 -13.58
N LEU A 16 3.00 11.67 -13.80
CA LEU A 16 3.94 11.20 -14.81
C LEU A 16 4.36 9.74 -14.56
N LEU A 17 4.61 9.38 -13.30
CA LEU A 17 4.91 8.00 -12.92
C LEU A 17 3.76 7.04 -13.24
N LEU A 18 2.50 7.45 -12.99
CA LEU A 18 1.32 6.67 -13.35
C LEU A 18 1.25 6.43 -14.85
N VAL A 19 1.39 7.48 -15.65
CA VAL A 19 1.37 7.40 -17.13
C VAL A 19 2.52 6.51 -17.62
N ALA A 20 3.74 6.76 -17.15
CA ALA A 20 4.91 5.95 -17.49
C ALA A 20 4.73 4.48 -17.10
N SER A 21 4.16 4.20 -15.93
CA SER A 21 3.88 2.82 -15.48
C SER A 21 2.92 2.11 -16.44
N VAL A 22 1.86 2.79 -16.88
CA VAL A 22 0.91 2.22 -17.84
C VAL A 22 1.56 2.02 -19.21
N LEU A 23 2.33 2.98 -19.70
CA LEU A 23 3.01 2.89 -21.01
C LEU A 23 4.05 1.77 -21.03
N VAL A 24 4.92 1.71 -20.03
CA VAL A 24 5.95 0.67 -19.91
C VAL A 24 5.31 -0.70 -19.82
N THR A 25 4.24 -0.84 -19.02
CA THR A 25 3.57 -2.14 -18.87
C THR A 25 2.80 -2.55 -20.11
N TYR A 26 2.20 -1.59 -20.83
CA TYR A 26 1.60 -1.84 -22.13
C TYR A 26 2.64 -2.34 -23.15
N GLN A 27 3.80 -1.69 -23.21
CA GLN A 27 4.88 -2.06 -24.13
C GLN A 27 5.49 -3.43 -23.80
N LEU A 28 5.67 -3.74 -22.52
CA LEU A 28 6.33 -4.97 -22.07
C LEU A 28 5.38 -6.18 -22.02
N PHE A 29 4.11 -5.98 -21.65
CA PHE A 29 3.16 -7.07 -21.37
C PHE A 29 1.94 -7.08 -22.29
N GLY A 30 1.82 -6.14 -23.23
CA GLY A 30 0.70 -6.04 -24.18
C GLY A 30 -0.60 -5.50 -23.59
N HIS A 31 -0.68 -5.29 -22.28
CA HIS A 31 -1.87 -4.78 -21.58
C HIS A 31 -1.49 -3.84 -20.43
N PRO A 32 -2.30 -2.79 -20.18
CA PRO A 32 -1.99 -1.79 -19.17
C PRO A 32 -2.08 -2.36 -17.76
N ARG A 33 -1.04 -2.15 -16.94
CA ARG A 33 -1.02 -2.57 -15.53
C ARG A 33 -0.96 -1.34 -14.63
N TYR A 34 -2.06 -1.12 -13.94
CA TYR A 34 -2.21 0.02 -13.04
C TYR A 34 -1.51 -0.20 -11.69
N LEU A 35 -1.16 0.91 -11.02
CA LEU A 35 -0.57 0.87 -9.69
C LEU A 35 -1.59 0.35 -8.68
N GLY A 36 -1.20 -0.68 -7.92
CA GLY A 36 -2.00 -1.25 -6.84
C GLY A 36 -1.22 -2.34 -6.13
N THR A 37 -1.21 -2.30 -4.79
CA THR A 37 -0.34 -3.17 -3.98
C THR A 37 -1.07 -4.33 -3.33
N SER A 38 -2.37 -4.22 -3.05
CA SER A 38 -3.12 -5.24 -2.30
C SER A 38 -3.15 -6.62 -2.96
N THR A 39 -3.24 -6.70 -4.29
CA THR A 39 -3.19 -7.98 -5.03
C THR A 39 -1.83 -8.67 -4.91
N ALA A 40 -0.73 -7.93 -4.73
CA ALA A 40 0.60 -8.53 -4.61
C ALA A 40 0.70 -9.46 -3.39
N TYR A 41 0.07 -9.08 -2.28
CA TYR A 41 0.02 -9.92 -1.06
C TYR A 41 -0.70 -11.24 -1.32
N VAL A 42 -1.84 -11.21 -2.03
CA VAL A 42 -2.60 -12.42 -2.40
C VAL A 42 -1.80 -13.33 -3.31
N ARG A 43 -1.03 -12.75 -4.24
CA ARG A 43 -0.22 -13.54 -5.16
C ARG A 43 0.95 -14.22 -4.46
N VAL A 44 1.62 -13.51 -3.55
CA VAL A 44 2.69 -14.08 -2.73
C VAL A 44 2.13 -15.15 -1.79
N SER A 45 0.98 -14.91 -1.14
CA SER A 45 0.34 -15.93 -0.30
C SER A 45 -0.04 -17.16 -1.13
N GLY A 46 -0.59 -16.97 -2.32
CA GLY A 46 -0.90 -18.06 -3.24
C GLY A 46 0.34 -18.81 -3.75
N MET A 47 1.50 -18.17 -3.87
CA MET A 47 2.76 -18.84 -4.19
C MET A 47 3.23 -19.74 -3.04
N ILE A 48 3.19 -19.22 -1.81
CA ILE A 48 3.57 -19.96 -0.61
C ILE A 48 2.61 -21.14 -0.43
N GLU A 49 1.30 -20.90 -0.56
CA GLU A 49 0.29 -21.94 -0.41
C GLU A 49 0.39 -22.99 -1.53
N LYS A 50 0.76 -22.60 -2.75
CA LYS A 50 1.01 -23.55 -3.84
C LYS A 50 2.22 -24.44 -3.58
N ALA A 51 3.23 -23.93 -2.86
CA ALA A 51 4.40 -24.72 -2.47
C ALA A 51 4.08 -25.77 -1.38
N VAL A 52 3.05 -25.52 -0.55
CA VAL A 52 2.62 -26.44 0.52
C VAL A 52 1.50 -27.38 0.05
N SER A 53 0.49 -26.86 -0.63
CA SER A 53 -0.66 -27.63 -1.15
C SER A 53 -1.12 -27.10 -2.52
N PRO A 54 -0.56 -27.64 -3.63
CA PRO A 54 -0.96 -27.25 -4.98
C PRO A 54 -2.45 -27.48 -5.27
N GLN A 55 -3.03 -28.51 -4.66
CA GLN A 55 -4.42 -28.93 -4.88
C GLN A 55 -5.43 -27.98 -4.21
N ALA A 56 -5.09 -27.44 -3.04
CA ALA A 56 -5.92 -26.44 -2.36
C ALA A 56 -5.99 -25.13 -3.16
N VAL A 57 -4.85 -24.66 -3.68
CA VAL A 57 -4.78 -23.44 -4.50
C VAL A 57 -5.53 -23.58 -5.82
N ALA A 58 -5.44 -24.75 -6.47
CA ALA A 58 -6.13 -25.00 -7.73
C ALA A 58 -7.67 -25.04 -7.58
N ARG A 59 -8.18 -25.47 -6.42
CA ARG A 59 -9.62 -25.51 -6.12
C ARG A 59 -10.18 -24.18 -5.60
N ASN A 60 -9.34 -23.31 -5.04
CA ASN A 60 -9.80 -22.07 -4.45
C ASN A 60 -10.13 -21.02 -5.53
N GLU A 61 -11.41 -20.65 -5.62
CA GLU A 61 -11.91 -19.68 -6.59
C GLU A 61 -11.23 -18.30 -6.45
N TYR A 62 -10.83 -17.93 -5.23
CA TYR A 62 -10.14 -16.68 -4.96
C TYR A 62 -8.77 -16.61 -5.64
N TYR A 63 -7.97 -17.67 -5.55
CA TYR A 63 -6.65 -17.73 -6.21
C TYR A 63 -6.77 -17.88 -7.71
N ARG A 64 -7.85 -18.49 -8.20
CA ARG A 64 -8.13 -18.57 -9.64
C ARG A 64 -8.49 -17.20 -10.22
N LYS A 65 -9.22 -16.37 -9.46
CA LYS A 65 -9.58 -15.00 -9.85
C LYS A 65 -8.41 -14.02 -9.75
N GLU A 66 -7.68 -14.03 -8.65
CA GLU A 66 -6.59 -13.05 -8.42
C GLU A 66 -5.27 -13.45 -9.09
N GLY A 67 -5.10 -14.74 -9.38
CA GLY A 67 -3.88 -15.32 -9.93
C GLY A 67 -2.81 -15.57 -8.87
N THR A 68 -1.89 -16.50 -9.16
CA THR A 68 -0.72 -16.79 -8.33
C THR A 68 0.56 -16.52 -9.13
N GLY A 69 1.65 -16.18 -8.43
CA GLY A 69 2.96 -15.96 -9.07
C GLY A 69 3.49 -14.54 -8.94
N ILE A 70 4.77 -14.39 -9.31
CA ILE A 70 5.46 -13.10 -9.32
C ILE A 70 4.91 -12.30 -10.49
N ASP A 71 4.35 -11.15 -10.15
CA ASP A 71 3.72 -10.25 -11.09
C ASP A 71 4.37 -8.88 -11.05
N TRP A 72 4.06 -8.03 -12.04
CA TRP A 72 4.45 -6.62 -12.02
C TRP A 72 4.13 -5.95 -10.67
N LYS A 73 2.95 -6.22 -10.08
CA LYS A 73 2.57 -5.66 -8.77
C LYS A 73 3.47 -6.15 -7.63
N VAL A 74 3.96 -7.39 -7.69
CA VAL A 74 4.91 -7.95 -6.71
C VAL A 74 6.27 -7.27 -6.89
N MET A 75 6.75 -7.10 -8.12
CA MET A 75 7.98 -6.36 -8.43
C MET A 75 7.90 -4.92 -7.94
N LEU A 76 6.76 -4.25 -8.13
CA LEU A 76 6.49 -2.90 -7.64
C LEU A 76 6.57 -2.84 -6.11
N VAL A 77 5.90 -3.76 -5.40
CA VAL A 77 5.92 -3.81 -3.93
C VAL A 77 7.33 -4.04 -3.39
N LEU A 78 8.16 -4.82 -4.07
CA LEU A 78 9.58 -4.98 -3.71
C LEU A 78 10.42 -3.74 -4.04
N GLY A 79 10.12 -3.05 -5.15
CA GLY A 79 10.82 -1.85 -5.58
C GLY A 79 10.56 -0.63 -4.70
N VAL A 80 9.36 -0.50 -4.12
CA VAL A 80 9.00 0.67 -3.28
C VAL A 80 9.92 0.83 -2.05
N PRO A 81 10.14 -0.21 -1.21
CA PRO A 81 11.09 -0.13 -0.10
C PRO A 81 12.52 0.18 -0.55
N LEU A 82 12.98 -0.41 -1.66
CA LEU A 82 14.32 -0.16 -2.20
C LEU A 82 14.47 1.30 -2.67
N GLY A 83 13.49 1.83 -3.39
CA GLY A 83 13.47 3.23 -3.82
C GLY A 83 13.42 4.20 -2.64
N ALA A 84 12.58 3.91 -1.64
CA ALA A 84 12.51 4.68 -0.41
C ALA A 84 13.82 4.66 0.37
N LEU A 85 14.50 3.51 0.45
CA LEU A 85 15.80 3.37 1.10
C LEU A 85 16.88 4.17 0.38
N LEU A 86 16.98 4.06 -0.95
CA LEU A 86 17.95 4.82 -1.74
C LEU A 86 17.74 6.33 -1.60
N ALA A 87 16.48 6.79 -1.62
CA ALA A 87 16.14 8.19 -1.39
C ALA A 87 16.54 8.65 0.02
N ALA A 88 16.24 7.86 1.04
CA ALA A 88 16.58 8.17 2.43
C ALA A 88 18.11 8.22 2.66
N LEU A 89 18.87 7.33 2.02
CA LEU A 89 20.33 7.33 2.08
C LEU A 89 20.94 8.55 1.38
N ARG A 90 20.46 8.88 0.17
CA ARG A 90 20.95 10.06 -0.57
C ARG A 90 20.68 11.37 0.15
N ASN A 91 19.55 11.48 0.85
CA ASN A 91 19.18 12.67 1.59
C ASN A 91 19.76 12.71 3.01
N GLY A 92 20.48 11.68 3.45
CA GLY A 92 20.98 11.57 4.82
C GLY A 92 19.89 11.48 5.89
N GLU A 93 18.67 11.10 5.50
CA GLU A 93 17.49 11.02 6.38
C GLU A 93 17.24 9.61 6.94
N PHE A 94 18.05 8.62 6.54
CA PHE A 94 17.92 7.26 7.03
C PHE A 94 18.15 7.18 8.55
N ARG A 95 17.14 6.72 9.28
CA ARG A 95 17.19 6.52 10.73
C ARG A 95 16.46 5.23 11.09
N LEU A 96 17.18 4.27 11.68
CA LEU A 96 16.55 3.07 12.22
C LEU A 96 15.83 3.43 13.52
N ARG A 97 14.51 3.28 13.54
CA ARG A 97 13.66 3.57 14.71
C ARG A 97 12.69 2.42 14.94
N TRP A 98 12.79 1.79 16.09
CA TRP A 98 11.88 0.72 16.51
C TRP A 98 10.49 1.25 16.89
N VAL A 99 10.44 2.40 17.56
CA VAL A 99 9.21 3.08 17.94
C VAL A 99 9.26 4.53 17.44
N PRO A 100 8.37 4.92 16.51
CA PRO A 100 8.27 6.31 16.05
C PRO A 100 7.78 7.24 17.16
N GLU A 101 8.29 8.48 17.18
CA GLU A 101 7.99 9.50 18.22
C GLU A 101 6.48 9.69 18.45
N ARG A 102 5.69 9.72 17.37
CA ARG A 102 4.23 9.87 17.46
C ARG A 102 3.55 8.71 18.18
N TRP A 103 4.09 7.49 18.05
CA TRP A 103 3.60 6.35 18.81
C TRP A 103 3.99 6.46 20.28
N THR A 104 5.23 6.87 20.55
CA THR A 104 5.73 7.05 21.92
C THR A 104 4.85 8.02 22.73
N ARG A 105 4.40 9.11 22.11
CA ARG A 105 3.53 10.12 22.77
C ARG A 105 2.12 9.63 23.08
N CYS A 106 1.59 8.66 22.34
CA CYS A 106 0.23 8.16 22.52
C CYS A 106 0.17 6.83 23.30
N PHE A 107 1.13 5.94 23.06
CA PHE A 107 1.09 4.54 23.52
C PHE A 107 2.37 4.11 24.28
N GLY A 108 3.31 5.04 24.51
CA GLY A 108 4.56 4.78 25.22
C GLY A 108 5.66 4.14 24.35
N ASN A 109 6.84 3.93 24.95
CA ASN A 109 8.06 3.53 24.24
C ASN A 109 8.26 2.01 24.09
N SER A 110 7.21 1.19 24.25
CA SER A 110 7.35 -0.28 24.20
C SER A 110 7.39 -0.79 22.75
N PRO A 111 8.49 -1.42 22.30
CA PRO A 111 8.56 -2.00 20.95
C PRO A 111 7.57 -3.13 20.73
N VAL A 112 7.28 -3.93 21.76
CA VAL A 112 6.34 -5.06 21.70
C VAL A 112 4.92 -4.57 21.46
N VAL A 113 4.47 -3.57 22.23
CA VAL A 113 3.14 -2.96 22.07
C VAL A 113 3.02 -2.35 20.67
N ARG A 114 4.09 -1.72 20.16
CA ARG A 114 4.12 -1.21 18.81
C ARG A 114 4.04 -2.29 17.74
N ALA A 115 4.77 -3.39 17.90
CA ALA A 115 4.73 -4.51 16.95
C ALA A 115 3.33 -5.14 16.88
N ILE A 116 2.68 -5.39 18.02
CA ILE A 116 1.32 -5.91 18.09
C ILE A 116 0.35 -4.94 17.41
N GLY A 117 0.41 -3.65 17.73
CA GLY A 117 -0.44 -2.64 17.11
C GLY A 117 -0.24 -2.52 15.60
N ALA A 118 1.01 -2.59 15.13
CA ALA A 118 1.33 -2.57 13.71
C ALA A 118 0.83 -3.83 12.98
N PHE A 119 0.91 -5.00 13.61
CA PHE A 119 0.39 -6.25 13.08
C PHE A 119 -1.14 -6.21 12.93
N ILE A 120 -1.85 -5.84 14.01
CA ILE A 120 -3.32 -5.73 14.00
C ILE A 120 -3.76 -4.66 13.00
N GLY A 121 -3.11 -3.49 12.99
CA GLY A 121 -3.39 -2.42 12.03
C GLY A 121 -3.15 -2.87 10.59
N GLY A 122 -2.05 -3.57 10.32
CA GLY A 122 -1.74 -4.14 9.01
C GLY A 122 -2.80 -5.14 8.54
N PHE A 123 -3.23 -6.03 9.44
CA PHE A 123 -4.32 -6.98 9.18
C PHE A 123 -5.63 -6.26 8.82
N LEU A 124 -6.03 -5.25 9.60
CA LEU A 124 -7.25 -4.48 9.33
C LEU A 124 -7.16 -3.71 8.00
N ILE A 125 -6.00 -3.12 7.68
CA ILE A 125 -5.78 -2.41 6.42
C ILE A 125 -5.91 -3.37 5.23
N ILE A 126 -5.26 -4.53 5.27
CA ILE A 126 -5.32 -5.46 4.13
C ILE A 126 -6.70 -6.09 3.99
N TYR A 127 -7.35 -6.43 5.11
CA TYR A 127 -8.71 -6.94 5.14
C TYR A 127 -9.68 -5.92 4.52
N GLY A 128 -9.65 -4.67 5.00
CA GLY A 128 -10.47 -3.58 4.45
C GLY A 128 -10.20 -3.30 2.98
N ALA A 129 -8.92 -3.29 2.55
CA ALA A 129 -8.55 -3.09 1.15
C ALA A 129 -9.07 -4.22 0.25
N ARG A 130 -9.18 -5.45 0.74
CA ARG A 130 -9.74 -6.57 -0.04
C ARG A 130 -11.27 -6.56 -0.04
N LEU A 131 -11.91 -6.18 1.07
CA LEU A 131 -13.36 -5.95 1.11
C LEU A 131 -13.79 -4.84 0.15
N ALA A 132 -13.03 -3.75 0.07
CA ALA A 132 -13.29 -2.65 -0.86
C ALA A 132 -12.90 -2.95 -2.32
N GLY A 133 -12.38 -4.15 -2.62
CA GLY A 133 -11.92 -4.54 -3.95
C GLY A 133 -10.63 -3.84 -4.42
N GLY A 134 -9.94 -3.11 -3.54
CA GLY A 134 -8.69 -2.42 -3.87
C GLY A 134 -8.16 -1.54 -2.74
N CYS A 135 -6.87 -1.21 -2.80
CA CYS A 135 -6.18 -0.36 -1.84
C CYS A 135 -6.24 1.13 -2.24
N PRO A 136 -5.79 2.05 -1.36
CA PRO A 136 -5.75 3.48 -1.67
C PRO A 136 -4.92 3.83 -2.92
N SER A 137 -3.83 3.12 -3.20
CA SER A 137 -3.07 3.34 -4.45
C SER A 137 -3.83 2.83 -5.70
N GLY A 138 -4.62 1.76 -5.56
CA GLY A 138 -5.46 1.23 -6.63
C GLY A 138 -6.64 2.14 -6.96
N HIS A 139 -7.50 2.39 -5.98
CA HIS A 139 -8.68 3.25 -6.17
C HIS A 139 -8.33 4.73 -6.19
N GLY A 140 -7.45 5.20 -5.32
CA GLY A 140 -7.14 6.62 -5.14
C GLY A 140 -6.18 7.21 -6.17
N LEU A 141 -5.15 6.48 -6.63
CA LEU A 141 -4.29 6.97 -7.70
C LEU A 141 -4.82 6.54 -9.06
N SER A 142 -4.88 5.23 -9.31
CA SER A 142 -5.23 4.71 -10.64
C SER A 142 -6.73 4.82 -10.96
N GLY A 143 -7.61 4.57 -9.99
CA GLY A 143 -9.06 4.60 -10.21
C GLY A 143 -9.59 6.02 -10.41
N MET A 144 -9.16 6.97 -9.56
CA MET A 144 -9.52 8.39 -9.68
C MET A 144 -8.98 9.01 -10.97
N SER A 145 -7.75 8.67 -11.42
CA SER A 145 -7.22 9.18 -12.69
C SER A 145 -8.00 8.67 -13.91
N GLN A 146 -8.68 7.53 -13.78
CA GLN A 146 -9.58 6.96 -14.79
C GLN A 146 -11.02 7.44 -14.64
N LEU A 147 -11.31 8.32 -13.68
CA LEU A 147 -12.67 8.78 -13.36
C LEU A 147 -13.64 7.63 -13.05
N ALA A 148 -13.12 6.53 -12.48
CA ALA A 148 -13.95 5.38 -12.12
C ALA A 148 -14.92 5.77 -11.00
N VAL A 149 -16.22 5.61 -11.22
CA VAL A 149 -17.27 5.95 -10.23
C VAL A 149 -17.05 5.23 -8.91
N SER A 150 -16.67 3.94 -8.96
CA SER A 150 -16.36 3.15 -7.77
C SER A 150 -15.21 3.73 -6.94
N ALA A 151 -14.22 4.36 -7.58
CA ALA A 151 -13.08 4.96 -6.90
C ALA A 151 -13.51 6.12 -6.00
N PHE A 152 -14.44 6.97 -6.45
CA PHE A 152 -14.93 8.09 -5.65
C PHE A 152 -15.59 7.61 -4.35
N PHE A 153 -16.45 6.59 -4.43
CA PHE A 153 -17.10 6.01 -3.25
C PHE A 153 -16.09 5.36 -2.30
N VAL A 154 -15.17 4.54 -2.81
CA VAL A 154 -14.18 3.83 -2.00
C VAL A 154 -13.21 4.81 -1.32
N VAL A 155 -12.71 5.81 -2.05
CA VAL A 155 -11.79 6.83 -1.50
C VAL A 155 -12.50 7.66 -0.44
N THR A 156 -13.74 8.06 -0.68
CA THR A 156 -14.55 8.78 0.32
C THR A 156 -14.71 7.94 1.58
N GLY A 157 -14.99 6.64 1.46
CA GLY A 157 -15.04 5.71 2.59
C GLY A 157 -13.72 5.62 3.36
N PHE A 158 -12.57 5.59 2.67
CA PHE A 158 -11.25 5.60 3.32
C PHE A 158 -11.03 6.85 4.16
N PHE A 159 -11.37 8.03 3.65
CA PHE A 159 -11.23 9.28 4.41
C PHE A 159 -12.26 9.38 5.54
N ALA A 160 -13.53 9.02 5.26
CA ALA A 160 -14.61 9.07 6.24
C ALA A 160 -14.38 8.12 7.43
N GLY A 161 -13.77 6.94 7.21
CA GLY A 161 -13.40 6.04 8.30
C GLY A 161 -12.05 6.39 8.93
N GLY A 162 -11.05 6.74 8.11
CA GLY A 162 -9.68 6.96 8.56
C GLY A 162 -9.49 8.23 9.40
N ILE A 163 -10.14 9.33 9.04
CA ILE A 163 -10.01 10.61 9.75
C ILE A 163 -10.56 10.49 11.20
N PRO A 164 -11.81 10.05 11.44
CA PRO A 164 -12.32 9.89 12.80
C PRO A 164 -11.50 8.92 13.64
N LEU A 165 -11.09 7.78 13.06
CA LEU A 165 -10.25 6.82 13.77
C LEU A 165 -8.90 7.42 14.18
N ALA A 166 -8.27 8.20 13.31
CA ALA A 166 -7.03 8.89 13.61
C ALA A 166 -7.23 9.93 14.73
N LEU A 167 -8.35 10.66 14.73
CA LEU A 167 -8.68 11.62 15.79
C LEU A 167 -8.96 10.94 17.12
N ILE A 168 -9.63 9.78 17.13
CA ILE A 168 -9.90 9.02 18.35
C ILE A 168 -8.60 8.49 18.95
N LEU A 169 -7.73 7.88 18.12
CA LEU A 169 -6.50 7.24 18.58
C LEU A 169 -5.38 8.23 18.92
N TYR A 170 -5.22 9.28 18.13
CA TYR A 170 -4.09 10.22 18.23
C TYR A 170 -4.52 11.63 18.65
N GLY A 171 -5.81 11.95 18.76
CA GLY A 171 -6.28 13.29 19.13
C GLY A 171 -5.97 13.68 20.57
N ARG A 172 -5.68 12.71 21.45
CA ARG A 172 -5.24 12.93 22.84
C ARG A 172 -3.72 12.93 23.01
N GLU A 173 -2.96 13.13 21.93
CA GLU A 173 -1.49 13.22 21.97
C GLU A 173 -1.09 14.19 23.11
N ARG A 174 -0.51 13.65 24.19
CA ARG A 174 -0.04 14.45 25.32
C ARG A 174 1.11 15.29 24.78
N ARG A 175 0.91 16.62 24.74
CA ARG A 175 1.96 17.58 24.42
C ARG A 175 3.10 17.48 25.43
#